data_AF-A0A2V9Z182-F1
#
_entry.id   AF-A0A2V9Z182-F1
#
_cell.length_a   1.000
_cell.length_b   1.000
_cell.length_c   1.000
_cell.angle_alpha   90.00
_cell.angle_beta   90.00
_cell.angle_gamma   90.00
#
_symmetry.space_group_name_H-M   'P 1'
#
loop_
_entity.id
_entity.type
_entity.pdbx_description
1 polymer ?
#
loop_
_entity_poly.entity_id
_entity_poly.type
_entity_poly.pdbx_seq_one_letter_code
_entity_poly.pdbx_strand_id
1 'polypeptide(L)'
;LWNVKRIRPQSLEPIDYSRENYTTALWFSEGVTSTVGPYMLLRAGLLDERQYLKELGDAIGTLQHRPAHLTQSAEESSLDAWLEKYPYYFAPQRSISYYNKGEILGVMLDLQVRETSHGEESLRDLFHWMNDHYAKQRKFFPDSEGVRQAAEAVSHGDLQIFFQKYVAGTDEIPYDDFFKAVGLRLDRVRTTVA
;
A
#
# COMPACT_ATOMS: atom_id res chain seq x y z
N LEU A 1 -6.60 -18.51 -2.03
CA LEU A 1 -5.74 -17.30 -1.91
C LEU A 1 -5.71 -16.55 -3.24
N TRP A 2 -5.68 -15.21 -3.20
CA TRP A 2 -5.88 -14.35 -4.37
C TRP A 2 -4.65 -13.47 -4.67
N ASN A 3 -4.38 -12.43 -3.86
CA ASN A 3 -3.17 -11.62 -3.97
C ASN A 3 -1.91 -12.45 -3.67
N VAL A 4 -0.79 -12.20 -4.35
CA VAL A 4 0.49 -12.96 -4.32
C VAL A 4 0.44 -14.37 -4.92
N LYS A 5 -0.70 -15.06 -4.81
CA LYS A 5 -0.84 -16.42 -5.35
C LYS A 5 -1.37 -16.47 -6.77
N ARG A 6 -2.40 -15.68 -7.11
CA ARG A 6 -3.01 -15.62 -8.45
C ARG A 6 -2.81 -14.26 -9.10
N ILE A 7 -3.04 -13.17 -8.37
CA ILE A 7 -2.63 -11.82 -8.76
C ILE A 7 -1.19 -11.68 -8.28
N ARG A 8 -0.23 -11.88 -9.18
CA ARG A 8 1.20 -11.92 -8.84
C ARG A 8 1.99 -10.99 -9.78
N PRO A 9 3.01 -10.29 -9.27
CA PRO A 9 3.87 -9.43 -10.10
C PRO A 9 4.70 -10.25 -11.09
N GLN A 10 4.94 -9.68 -12.26
CA GLN A 10 5.65 -10.31 -13.38
C GLN A 10 7.12 -10.57 -13.05
N SER A 11 7.74 -9.71 -12.26
CA SER A 11 9.14 -9.86 -11.83
C SER A 11 9.40 -11.07 -10.92
N LEU A 12 8.36 -11.68 -10.34
CA LEU A 12 8.44 -12.90 -9.55
C LEU A 12 8.11 -14.17 -10.36
N GLU A 13 8.05 -14.09 -11.69
CA GLU A 13 7.85 -15.26 -12.55
C GLU A 13 8.81 -15.29 -13.77
N PRO A 14 9.51 -16.41 -14.01
CA PRO A 14 9.59 -17.61 -13.17
C PRO A 14 10.40 -17.36 -11.89
N ILE A 15 10.10 -18.11 -10.81
CA ILE A 15 10.88 -18.04 -9.57
C ILE A 15 12.22 -18.76 -9.78
N ASP A 16 13.32 -18.01 -9.73
CA ASP A 16 14.66 -18.56 -9.73
C ASP A 16 15.15 -18.75 -8.29
N TYR A 17 15.14 -19.98 -7.80
CA TYR A 17 15.53 -20.30 -6.42
C TYR A 17 17.04 -20.19 -6.16
N SER A 18 17.87 -19.92 -7.18
CA SER A 18 19.32 -19.81 -7.03
C SER A 18 19.81 -18.40 -6.67
N ARG A 19 18.95 -17.39 -6.77
CA ARG A 19 19.28 -15.98 -6.54
C ARG A 19 18.09 -15.18 -6.00
N GLU A 20 18.35 -13.96 -5.56
CA GLU A 20 17.32 -13.00 -5.20
C GLU A 20 16.40 -12.68 -6.41
N ASN A 21 15.10 -12.62 -6.15
CA ASN A 21 14.08 -12.21 -7.13
C ASN A 21 13.55 -10.83 -6.69
N TYR A 22 13.83 -9.80 -7.47
CA TYR A 22 13.52 -8.41 -7.12
C TYR A 22 12.20 -7.96 -7.73
N THR A 23 11.36 -7.32 -6.94
CA THR A 23 10.08 -6.73 -7.38
C THR A 23 9.87 -5.38 -6.71
N THR A 24 9.24 -4.45 -7.41
CA THR A 24 8.82 -3.17 -6.82
C THR A 24 7.45 -3.24 -6.16
N ALA A 25 6.77 -4.39 -6.20
CA ALA A 25 5.35 -4.51 -5.91
C ALA A 25 5.01 -5.22 -4.58
N LEU A 26 5.97 -5.39 -3.65
CA LEU A 26 5.66 -5.97 -2.33
C LEU A 26 4.79 -5.05 -1.48
N TRP A 27 4.92 -3.74 -1.62
CA TRP A 27 4.02 -2.79 -0.95
C TRP A 27 2.55 -3.04 -1.31
N PHE A 28 2.24 -3.49 -2.53
CA PHE A 28 0.89 -3.87 -2.95
C PHE A 28 0.56 -5.31 -2.55
N SER A 29 1.47 -6.22 -2.88
CA SER A 29 1.30 -7.66 -2.67
C SER A 29 1.09 -8.01 -1.20
N GLU A 30 1.85 -7.37 -0.31
CA GLU A 30 1.87 -7.64 1.13
C GLU A 30 1.28 -6.48 1.94
N GLY A 31 1.70 -5.25 1.63
CA GLY A 31 1.22 -4.07 2.36
C GLY A 31 -0.26 -3.77 2.12
N VAL A 32 -0.73 -3.69 0.87
CA VAL A 32 -2.16 -3.48 0.59
C VAL A 32 -3.01 -4.69 1.03
N THR A 33 -2.45 -5.89 1.05
CA THR A 33 -3.12 -7.04 1.71
C THR A 33 -3.36 -6.77 3.20
N SER A 34 -2.44 -6.07 3.87
CA SER A 34 -2.59 -5.64 5.27
C SER A 34 -3.68 -4.58 5.45
N THR A 35 -4.01 -3.78 4.41
CA THR A 35 -5.20 -2.90 4.41
C THR A 35 -6.51 -3.69 4.36
N VAL A 36 -6.54 -4.73 3.50
CA VAL A 36 -7.77 -5.48 3.22
C VAL A 36 -8.25 -6.29 4.43
N GLY A 37 -7.32 -6.77 5.27
CA GLY A 37 -7.65 -7.53 6.48
C GLY A 37 -8.61 -6.78 7.42
N PRO A 38 -8.20 -5.61 7.98
CA PRO A 38 -9.06 -4.77 8.82
C PRO A 38 -10.35 -4.33 8.12
N TYR A 39 -10.32 -4.01 6.82
CA TYR A 39 -11.54 -3.72 6.06
C TYR A 39 -12.56 -4.86 6.08
N MET A 40 -12.10 -6.11 5.94
CA MET A 40 -12.97 -7.28 6.00
C MET A 40 -13.55 -7.48 7.40
N LEU A 41 -12.75 -7.28 8.46
CA LEU A 41 -13.22 -7.39 9.84
C LEU A 41 -14.26 -6.32 10.18
N LEU A 42 -14.02 -5.07 9.76
CA LEU A 42 -14.96 -3.96 9.95
C LEU A 42 -16.29 -4.24 9.24
N ARG A 43 -16.24 -4.69 7.98
CA ARG A 43 -17.45 -5.06 7.21
C ARG A 43 -18.18 -6.27 7.77
N ALA A 44 -17.47 -7.19 8.41
CA ALA A 44 -18.06 -8.34 9.08
C ALA A 44 -18.62 -8.00 10.47
N GLY A 45 -18.44 -6.77 10.97
CA GLY A 45 -18.83 -6.38 12.33
C GLY A 45 -17.97 -7.00 13.43
N LEU A 46 -16.77 -7.49 13.09
CA LEU A 46 -15.82 -8.14 14.00
C LEU A 46 -14.75 -7.17 14.52
N LEU A 47 -14.66 -5.97 13.92
CA LEU A 47 -13.81 -4.86 14.34
C LEU A 47 -14.70 -3.62 14.42
N ASP A 48 -14.63 -2.85 15.49
CA ASP A 48 -15.35 -1.59 15.58
C ASP A 48 -14.59 -0.45 14.89
N GLU A 49 -15.33 0.56 14.44
CA GLU A 49 -14.77 1.70 13.69
C GLU A 49 -13.73 2.48 14.50
N ARG A 50 -13.94 2.66 15.81
CA ARG A 50 -13.00 3.42 16.64
C ARG A 50 -11.69 2.68 16.79
N GLN A 51 -11.75 1.36 16.98
CA GLN A 51 -10.57 0.52 17.03
C GLN A 51 -9.84 0.54 15.69
N TYR A 52 -10.56 0.38 14.57
CA TYR A 52 -9.96 0.48 13.23
C TYR A 52 -9.22 1.81 13.01
N LEU A 53 -9.87 2.94 13.31
CA LEU A 53 -9.26 4.26 13.13
C LEU A 53 -8.06 4.48 14.06
N LYS A 54 -8.11 3.93 15.29
CA LYS A 54 -6.96 3.93 16.19
C LYS A 54 -5.80 3.13 15.60
N GLU A 55 -6.05 1.93 15.11
CA GLU A 55 -5.03 1.07 14.49
C GLU A 55 -4.41 1.73 13.25
N LEU A 56 -5.22 2.38 12.41
CA LEU A 56 -4.72 3.18 11.28
C LEU A 56 -3.85 4.35 11.76
N GLY A 57 -4.26 5.06 12.82
CA GLY A 57 -3.46 6.11 13.44
C GLY A 57 -2.12 5.61 13.98
N ASP A 58 -2.11 4.44 14.63
CA ASP A 58 -0.90 3.79 15.14
C ASP A 58 0.03 3.35 13.99
N ALA A 59 -0.54 2.86 12.88
CA ALA A 59 0.21 2.51 11.67
C ALA A 59 0.89 3.75 11.06
N ILE A 60 0.16 4.86 10.93
CA ILE A 60 0.71 6.15 10.47
C ILE A 60 1.81 6.64 11.42
N GLY A 61 1.57 6.57 12.73
CA GLY A 61 2.56 6.89 13.75
C GLY A 61 3.83 6.06 13.57
N THR A 62 3.70 4.75 13.37
CA THR A 62 4.84 3.83 13.16
C THR A 62 5.70 4.27 11.98
N LEU A 63 5.09 4.62 10.84
CA LEU A 63 5.82 5.10 9.67
C LEU A 63 6.53 6.43 9.96
N GLN A 64 5.80 7.38 10.56
CA GLN A 64 6.28 8.75 10.82
C GLN A 64 7.42 8.80 11.86
N HIS A 65 7.48 7.84 12.78
CA HIS A 65 8.60 7.72 13.74
C HIS A 65 9.89 7.16 13.12
N ARG A 66 9.89 6.71 11.86
CA ARG A 66 11.08 6.22 11.15
C ARG A 66 11.59 7.28 10.19
N PRO A 67 12.71 7.99 10.45
CA PRO A 67 13.22 9.03 9.54
C PRO A 67 13.39 8.59 8.09
N ALA A 68 13.61 7.29 7.85
CA ALA A 68 13.71 6.72 6.52
C ALA A 68 12.47 6.89 5.63
N HIS A 69 11.29 7.25 6.18
CA HIS A 69 10.09 7.50 5.36
C HIS A 69 10.28 8.64 4.34
N LEU A 70 11.25 9.53 4.59
CA LEU A 70 11.65 10.63 3.71
C LEU A 70 12.74 10.24 2.70
N THR A 71 13.35 9.07 2.84
CA THR A 71 14.52 8.65 2.04
C THR A 71 14.41 7.27 1.41
N GLN A 72 13.35 6.52 1.67
CA GLN A 72 13.09 5.23 1.04
C GLN A 72 11.61 5.14 0.61
N SER A 73 11.38 4.85 -0.66
CA SER A 73 10.05 4.68 -1.23
C SER A 73 9.45 3.30 -0.90
N ALA A 74 8.16 3.12 -1.19
CA ALA A 74 7.52 1.82 -0.99
C ALA A 74 8.05 0.77 -1.98
N GLU A 75 8.39 1.21 -3.20
CA GLU A 75 9.03 0.37 -4.21
C GLU A 75 10.46 -0.02 -3.82
N GLU A 76 11.25 0.93 -3.33
CA GLU A 76 12.62 0.67 -2.86
C GLU A 76 12.62 -0.30 -1.67
N SER A 77 11.71 -0.11 -0.71
CA SER A 77 11.54 -1.05 0.41
C SER A 77 11.14 -2.45 -0.08
N SER A 78 10.33 -2.54 -1.15
CA SER A 78 9.97 -3.81 -1.77
C SER A 78 11.17 -4.51 -2.42
N LEU A 79 12.02 -3.76 -3.12
CA LEU A 79 13.26 -4.28 -3.71
C LEU A 79 14.25 -4.74 -2.63
N ASP A 80 14.37 -3.96 -1.57
CA ASP A 80 15.28 -4.19 -0.44
C ASP A 80 14.81 -5.31 0.51
N ALA A 81 13.70 -6.01 0.24
CA ALA A 81 13.20 -7.09 1.11
C ALA A 81 14.26 -8.17 1.42
N TRP A 82 15.18 -8.43 0.49
CA TRP A 82 16.30 -9.37 0.69
C TRP A 82 17.32 -8.90 1.73
N LEU A 83 17.29 -7.63 2.10
CA LEU A 83 18.13 -7.04 3.14
C LEU A 83 17.56 -7.21 4.54
N GLU A 84 16.30 -7.66 4.70
CA GLU A 84 15.67 -7.89 6.01
C GLU A 84 16.41 -8.93 6.87
N LYS A 85 17.25 -9.78 6.28
CA LYS A 85 18.14 -10.67 7.05
C LYS A 85 19.23 -9.94 7.84
N TYR A 86 19.51 -8.68 7.52
CA TYR A 86 20.54 -7.88 8.17
C TYR A 86 19.94 -6.95 9.23
N PRO A 87 20.35 -7.03 10.51
CA PRO A 87 19.81 -6.18 11.57
C PRO A 87 19.90 -4.68 11.30
N TYR A 88 20.94 -4.23 10.59
CA TYR A 88 21.09 -2.83 10.20
C TYR A 88 19.95 -2.33 9.31
N TYR A 89 19.35 -3.20 8.48
CA TYR A 89 18.22 -2.81 7.63
C TYR A 89 17.06 -2.30 8.48
N PHE A 90 16.75 -2.92 9.61
CA PHE A 90 15.64 -2.53 10.48
C PHE A 90 15.84 -1.22 11.26
N ALA A 91 17.03 -0.61 11.22
CA ALA A 91 17.27 0.65 11.91
C ALA A 91 16.30 1.74 11.40
N PRO A 92 15.61 2.51 12.28
CA PRO A 92 14.59 3.51 11.89
C PRO A 92 15.05 4.55 10.86
N GLN A 93 16.34 4.89 10.88
CA GLN A 93 16.99 5.81 9.95
C GLN A 93 17.37 5.17 8.60
N ARG A 94 17.37 3.83 8.49
CA ARG A 94 17.83 3.11 7.30
C ARG A 94 16.71 2.70 6.36
N SER A 95 15.60 2.22 6.91
CA SER A 95 14.51 1.66 6.10
C SER A 95 13.13 1.97 6.66
N ILE A 96 12.13 1.78 5.82
CA ILE A 96 10.74 1.57 6.21
C ILE A 96 10.33 0.12 5.95
N SER A 97 9.17 -0.27 6.46
CA SER A 97 8.53 -1.52 6.09
C SER A 97 7.57 -1.30 4.91
N TYR A 98 7.73 -2.08 3.84
CA TYR A 98 6.76 -2.11 2.73
C TYR A 98 5.39 -2.67 3.16
N TYR A 99 5.31 -3.42 4.26
CA TYR A 99 4.03 -3.77 4.89
C TYR A 99 3.36 -2.53 5.47
N ASN A 100 4.03 -1.81 6.38
CA ASN A 100 3.42 -0.67 7.06
C ASN A 100 3.14 0.52 6.12
N LYS A 101 4.10 0.93 5.27
CA LYS A 101 3.82 1.98 4.27
C LYS A 101 2.81 1.50 3.22
N GLY A 102 2.87 0.23 2.81
CA GLY A 102 1.92 -0.32 1.84
C GLY A 102 0.50 -0.42 2.38
N GLU A 103 0.31 -0.73 3.67
CA GLU A 103 -1.00 -0.70 4.35
C GLU A 103 -1.63 0.70 4.29
N ILE A 104 -0.84 1.71 4.65
CA ILE A 104 -1.24 3.12 4.61
C ILE A 104 -1.56 3.53 3.17
N LEU A 105 -0.68 3.21 2.22
CA LEU A 105 -0.90 3.49 0.79
C LEU A 105 -2.14 2.78 0.24
N GLY A 106 -2.48 1.59 0.73
CA GLY A 106 -3.72 0.91 0.37
C GLY A 106 -4.96 1.69 0.79
N VAL A 107 -4.95 2.29 1.99
CA VAL A 107 -6.04 3.20 2.43
C VAL A 107 -6.07 4.45 1.56
N MET A 108 -4.92 5.10 1.32
CA MET A 108 -4.86 6.32 0.51
C MET A 108 -5.29 6.06 -0.93
N LEU A 109 -4.94 4.90 -1.50
CA LEU A 109 -5.32 4.49 -2.84
C LEU A 109 -6.83 4.21 -2.93
N ASP A 110 -7.43 3.55 -1.93
CA ASP A 110 -8.89 3.37 -1.86
C ASP A 110 -9.61 4.72 -1.88
N LEU A 111 -9.14 5.68 -1.06
CA LEU A 111 -9.72 7.03 -1.01
C LEU A 111 -9.51 7.79 -2.32
N GLN A 112 -8.33 7.69 -2.93
CA GLN A 112 -8.06 8.33 -4.23
C GLN A 112 -8.94 7.76 -5.34
N VAL A 113 -9.11 6.44 -5.39
CA VAL A 113 -9.99 5.78 -6.38
C VAL A 113 -11.44 6.21 -6.17
N ARG A 114 -11.92 6.28 -4.92
CA ARG A 114 -13.27 6.78 -4.61
C ARG A 114 -13.45 8.22 -5.04
N GLU A 115 -12.52 9.11 -4.69
CA GLU A 115 -12.59 10.53 -5.06
C GLU A 115 -12.65 10.71 -6.57
N THR A 116 -11.74 10.05 -7.30
CA THR A 116 -11.64 10.14 -8.76
C THR A 116 -12.89 9.57 -9.47
N SER A 117 -13.50 8.52 -8.90
CA SER A 117 -14.70 7.87 -9.45
C SER A 117 -16.01 8.43 -8.87
N HIS A 118 -15.97 9.53 -8.11
CA HIS A 118 -17.13 10.10 -7.42
C HIS A 118 -17.87 9.11 -6.49
N GLY A 119 -17.13 8.17 -5.90
CA GLY A 119 -17.62 7.19 -4.93
C GLY A 119 -18.14 5.88 -5.53
N GLU A 120 -18.14 5.75 -6.86
CA GLU A 120 -18.65 4.56 -7.55
C GLU A 120 -17.71 3.36 -7.46
N GLU A 121 -16.40 3.61 -7.39
CA GLU A 121 -15.36 2.57 -7.41
C GLU A 121 -14.49 2.62 -6.16
N SER A 122 -13.81 1.50 -5.88
CA SER A 122 -12.98 1.33 -4.69
C SER A 122 -11.80 0.39 -4.92
N LEU A 123 -10.97 0.21 -3.89
CA LEU A 123 -9.89 -0.78 -3.88
C LEU A 123 -10.40 -2.20 -4.14
N ARG A 124 -11.65 -2.51 -3.75
CA ARG A 124 -12.27 -3.81 -4.09
C ARG A 124 -12.34 -4.00 -5.60
N ASP A 125 -12.74 -2.96 -6.31
CA ASP A 125 -13.00 -3.02 -7.74
C ASP A 125 -11.68 -3.04 -8.51
N LEU A 126 -10.64 -2.37 -8.00
CA LEU A 126 -9.25 -2.55 -8.44
C LEU A 126 -8.83 -4.04 -8.37
N PHE A 127 -9.04 -4.72 -7.24
CA PHE A 127 -8.70 -6.13 -7.12
C PHE A 127 -9.51 -7.02 -8.07
N HIS A 128 -10.81 -6.74 -8.26
CA HIS A 128 -11.63 -7.44 -9.26
C HIS A 128 -11.08 -7.26 -10.67
N TRP A 129 -10.73 -6.02 -11.04
CA TRP A 129 -10.15 -5.71 -12.33
C TRP A 129 -8.83 -6.46 -12.55
N MET A 130 -7.92 -6.43 -11.58
CA MET A 130 -6.64 -7.16 -11.66
C MET A 130 -6.85 -8.67 -11.78
N ASN A 131 -7.81 -9.23 -11.05
CA ASN A 131 -8.12 -10.64 -11.18
C ASN A 131 -8.65 -10.99 -12.58
N ASP A 132 -9.51 -10.15 -13.15
CA ASP A 132 -10.16 -10.44 -14.42
C ASP A 132 -9.23 -10.24 -15.63
N HIS A 133 -8.31 -9.28 -15.54
CA HIS A 133 -7.38 -8.95 -16.62
C HIS A 133 -6.02 -9.64 -16.52
N TYR A 134 -5.59 -10.03 -15.31
CA TYR A 134 -4.34 -10.76 -15.09
C TYR A 134 -4.59 -12.21 -14.68
N ALA A 135 -5.11 -12.45 -13.47
CA ALA A 135 -5.14 -13.78 -12.86
C ALA A 135 -6.00 -14.80 -13.65
N LYS A 136 -7.22 -14.44 -14.07
CA LYS A 136 -8.10 -15.29 -14.88
C LYS A 136 -7.53 -15.52 -16.28
N GLN A 137 -6.75 -14.57 -16.80
CA GLN A 137 -6.06 -14.67 -18.09
C GLN A 137 -4.70 -15.39 -18.01
N ARG A 138 -4.32 -15.88 -16.82
CA ARG A 138 -3.01 -16.51 -16.56
C ARG A 138 -1.84 -15.58 -16.90
N LYS A 139 -2.02 -14.28 -16.68
CA LYS A 139 -0.97 -13.26 -16.81
C LYS A 139 -0.54 -12.78 -15.43
N PHE A 140 0.69 -12.31 -15.35
CA PHE A 140 1.21 -11.60 -14.20
C PHE A 140 1.10 -10.09 -14.46
N PHE A 141 0.92 -9.31 -13.39
CA PHE A 141 0.81 -7.86 -13.54
C PHE A 141 2.21 -7.22 -13.58
N PRO A 142 2.43 -6.14 -14.34
CA PRO A 142 3.74 -5.50 -14.47
C PRO A 142 4.07 -4.67 -13.22
N ASP A 143 4.27 -5.33 -12.08
CA ASP A 143 4.66 -4.75 -10.79
C ASP A 143 3.81 -3.51 -10.42
N SER A 144 4.38 -2.48 -9.78
CA SER A 144 3.62 -1.28 -9.39
C SER A 144 2.92 -0.59 -10.55
N GLU A 145 3.50 -0.64 -11.74
CA GLU A 145 2.89 -0.08 -12.95
C GLU A 145 1.57 -0.79 -13.30
N GLY A 146 1.49 -2.11 -13.08
CA GLY A 146 0.25 -2.87 -13.23
C GLY A 146 -0.82 -2.46 -12.22
N VAL A 147 -0.42 -2.08 -11.01
CA VAL A 147 -1.33 -1.57 -9.97
C VAL A 147 -1.87 -0.18 -10.37
N ARG A 148 -1.00 0.69 -10.90
CA ARG A 148 -1.41 2.01 -11.43
C ARG A 148 -2.40 1.86 -12.58
N GLN A 149 -2.08 1.03 -13.57
CA GLN A 149 -2.97 0.75 -14.70
C GLN A 149 -4.34 0.25 -14.25
N ALA A 150 -4.38 -0.66 -13.26
CA ALA A 150 -5.64 -1.14 -12.70
C ALA A 150 -6.42 -0.02 -12.01
N ALA A 151 -5.76 0.80 -11.19
CA ALA A 151 -6.38 1.90 -10.47
C ALA A 151 -6.97 2.97 -11.41
N GLU A 152 -6.24 3.34 -12.46
CA GLU A 152 -6.71 4.28 -13.49
C GLU A 152 -7.83 3.68 -14.35
N ALA A 153 -7.75 2.39 -14.67
CA ALA A 153 -8.78 1.71 -15.45
C ALA A 153 -10.13 1.63 -14.72
N VAL A 154 -10.12 1.39 -13.40
CA VAL A 154 -11.36 1.36 -12.61
C VAL A 154 -11.86 2.76 -12.29
N SER A 155 -10.98 3.69 -11.89
CA SER A 155 -11.41 5.04 -11.49
C SER A 155 -11.73 5.96 -12.65
N HIS A 156 -11.37 5.59 -13.89
CA HIS A 156 -11.48 6.42 -15.09
C HIS A 156 -10.77 7.78 -14.99
N GLY A 157 -9.72 7.88 -14.17
CA GLY A 157 -8.91 9.09 -14.04
C GLY A 157 -7.42 8.80 -13.94
N ASP A 158 -6.63 9.87 -14.02
CA ASP A 158 -5.18 9.84 -13.95
C ASP A 158 -4.71 9.83 -12.49
N LEU A 159 -3.98 8.78 -12.11
CA LEU A 159 -3.40 8.62 -10.78
C LEU A 159 -1.87 8.66 -10.82
N GLN A 160 -1.27 9.06 -11.94
CA GLN A 160 0.18 9.10 -12.14
C GLN A 160 0.90 9.87 -11.03
N ILE A 161 0.38 11.03 -10.63
CA ILE A 161 0.98 11.85 -9.56
C ILE A 161 0.96 11.11 -8.22
N PHE A 162 -0.11 10.37 -7.89
CA PHE A 162 -0.19 9.59 -6.65
C PHE A 162 0.93 8.54 -6.60
N PHE A 163 1.09 7.77 -7.68
CA PHE A 163 2.10 6.71 -7.75
C PHE A 163 3.51 7.29 -7.78
N GLN A 164 3.74 8.38 -8.53
CA GLN A 164 5.06 9.03 -8.59
C GLN A 164 5.49 9.57 -7.23
N LYS A 165 4.59 10.23 -6.49
CA LYS A 165 4.94 10.88 -5.22
C LYS A 165 5.05 9.91 -4.05
N TYR A 166 4.07 9.01 -3.91
CA TYR A 166 3.88 8.29 -2.65
C TYR A 166 4.27 6.81 -2.73
N VAL A 167 4.25 6.21 -3.93
CA VAL A 167 4.64 4.81 -4.16
C VAL A 167 6.11 4.72 -4.55
N ALA A 168 6.48 5.34 -5.68
CA ALA A 168 7.84 5.36 -6.20
C ALA A 168 8.71 6.44 -5.54
N GLY A 169 8.09 7.53 -5.08
CA GLY A 169 8.74 8.65 -4.41
C GLY A 169 8.72 8.57 -2.88
N THR A 170 9.27 9.61 -2.27
CA THR A 170 9.38 9.78 -0.81
C THR A 170 8.71 11.06 -0.31
N ASP A 171 7.85 11.67 -1.14
CA ASP A 171 7.08 12.83 -0.73
C ASP A 171 6.22 12.47 0.49
N GLU A 172 6.13 13.41 1.43
CA GLU A 172 5.26 13.27 2.59
C GLU A 172 3.81 13.13 2.16
N ILE A 173 3.11 12.13 2.74
CA ILE A 173 1.70 11.90 2.44
C ILE A 173 0.86 12.96 3.15
N PRO A 174 0.09 13.80 2.42
CA PRO A 174 -0.80 14.78 3.02
C PRO A 174 -2.08 14.08 3.53
N TYR A 175 -1.99 13.35 4.64
CA TYR A 175 -3.09 12.50 5.13
C TYR A 175 -4.45 13.20 5.22
N ASP A 176 -4.47 14.45 5.71
CA ASP A 176 -5.71 15.23 5.85
C ASP A 176 -6.38 15.52 4.49
N ASP A 177 -5.61 15.63 3.41
CA ASP A 177 -6.15 15.82 2.06
C ASP A 177 -6.86 14.57 1.53
N PHE A 178 -6.43 13.37 1.94
CA PHE A 178 -7.14 12.13 1.61
C PHE A 178 -8.33 11.91 2.53
N PHE A 179 -8.16 12.16 3.84
CA PHE A 179 -9.17 11.89 4.86
C PHE A 179 -10.38 12.83 4.81
N LYS A 180 -10.23 14.06 4.30
CA LYS A 180 -11.34 15.01 4.17
C LYS A 180 -12.51 14.46 3.34
N ALA A 181 -12.24 13.62 2.35
CA ALA A 181 -13.27 13.01 1.49
C ALA A 181 -14.26 12.11 2.26
N VAL A 182 -13.83 11.62 3.43
CA VAL A 182 -14.64 10.76 4.31
C VAL A 182 -14.90 11.40 5.68
N GLY A 183 -14.69 12.71 5.81
CA GLY A 183 -14.96 13.46 7.03
C GLY A 183 -14.00 13.17 8.19
N LEU A 184 -12.81 12.65 7.90
CA LEU A 184 -11.77 12.34 8.89
C LEU A 184 -10.64 13.39 8.85
N ARG A 185 -9.89 13.48 9.96
CA ARG A 185 -8.67 14.30 10.10
C ARG A 185 -7.69 13.58 11.02
N LEU A 186 -6.41 13.68 10.73
CA LEU A 186 -5.35 13.09 11.56
C LEU A 186 -4.96 14.06 12.69
N ASP A 187 -5.33 13.72 13.92
CA ASP A 187 -4.90 14.48 15.10
C ASP A 187 -3.52 14.02 15.59
N ARG A 188 -2.52 14.90 15.44
CA ARG A 188 -1.14 14.65 15.87
C ARG A 188 -0.97 15.04 17.33
N VAL A 189 -0.89 14.05 18.23
CA VAL A 189 -0.63 14.29 19.65
C VAL A 189 0.87 14.18 19.94
N ARG A 190 1.50 15.27 20.37
CA ARG A 190 2.88 15.24 20.86
C ARG A 190 2.90 14.82 22.32
N THR A 191 3.29 13.57 22.59
CA THR A 191 3.59 13.14 23.96
C THR A 191 4.98 13.63 24.32
N THR A 192 5.06 14.68 25.13
CA THR A 192 6.35 15.11 25.71
C THR A 192 6.56 14.26 26.95
N VAL A 193 7.50 13.32 26.91
CA VAL A 193 7.91 12.59 28.11
C VAL A 193 8.89 13.49 28.85
N ALA A 194 8.51 13.91 30.06
CA ALA A 194 9.34 14.72 30.95
C ALA A 194 10.49 13.90 31.56
#